data_AF-A0A673JFV5-F1
#
_entry.id   AF-A0A673JFV5-F1
#
_cell.length_a   1.000
_cell.length_b   1.000
_cell.length_c   1.000
_cell.angle_alpha   90.00
_cell.angle_beta   90.00
_cell.angle_gamma   90.00
#
_symmetry.space_group_name_H-M   'P 1'
#
loop_
_entity.id
_entity.type
_entity.pdbx_description
1 polymer ?
#
loop_
_entity_poly.entity_id
_entity_poly.type
_entity_poly.pdbx_seq_one_letter_code
_entity_poly.pdbx_strand_id
1 'polypeptide(L)'
;MTLTVILAAVVGFGALSSCYSGENTTRPAITTADLSQARVFNEEMVRGRGDTPDIIEPEPTTAVSEMESTYNYILSRLAAMDQAIHRLNVGHYTLDIKVTQLLERMSRLENRLGDTEDAIQQVSSYCKDNRKEIGRLEGCQKGRKIGYKCFLAYRAYENYTDASQKCQERGGRMAMPRDRKEQEALAECFTTLIQHKIATHLRKTKREREREGF
;
A
#
# COMPACT_ATOMS: atom_id res chain seq x y z
N MET A 1 4.86 6.55 49.31
CA MET A 1 4.94 5.20 48.71
C MET A 1 4.05 5.19 47.47
N THR A 2 4.54 4.59 46.39
CA THR A 2 3.87 4.26 45.10
C THR A 2 3.31 5.40 44.25
N LEU A 3 4.12 5.94 43.32
CA LEU A 3 3.73 6.22 41.91
C LEU A 3 4.93 6.74 41.08
N THR A 4 5.91 5.87 40.80
CA THR A 4 6.98 6.17 39.81
C THR A 4 7.44 4.87 39.15
N VAL A 5 6.65 4.35 38.23
CA VAL A 5 7.11 3.35 37.24
C VAL A 5 6.36 3.67 35.94
N ILE A 6 7.07 3.55 34.82
CA ILE A 6 6.65 3.77 33.42
C ILE A 6 6.80 5.21 32.89
N LEU A 7 8.06 5.66 32.79
CA LEU A 7 8.49 6.59 31.75
C LEU A 7 10.00 6.43 31.52
N ALA A 8 10.40 5.20 31.17
CA ALA A 8 11.77 4.84 30.81
C ALA A 8 11.75 3.63 29.87
N ALA A 9 11.23 3.84 28.67
CA ALA A 9 11.51 3.01 27.50
C ALA A 9 11.09 3.80 26.27
N VAL A 10 11.81 3.64 25.16
CA VAL A 10 11.58 4.28 23.86
C VAL A 10 12.16 5.69 23.70
N VAL A 11 13.43 5.85 24.12
CA VAL A 11 14.38 6.63 23.34
C VAL A 11 15.57 5.72 23.00
N GLY A 12 15.80 5.52 21.71
CA GLY A 12 17.01 4.92 21.16
C GLY A 12 16.93 3.41 20.95
N PHE A 13 16.78 2.98 19.70
CA PHE A 13 17.84 2.29 18.95
C PHE A 13 17.28 1.75 17.63
N GLY A 14 18.02 2.01 16.55
CA GLY A 14 18.11 1.06 15.44
C GLY A 14 17.19 1.33 14.26
N ALA A 15 17.65 2.20 13.38
CA ALA A 15 17.39 2.06 11.96
C ALA A 15 17.79 0.64 11.50
N LEU A 16 16.79 -0.20 11.25
CA LEU A 16 16.88 -1.32 10.33
C LEU A 16 15.80 -1.09 9.28
N SER A 17 16.09 -0.17 8.35
CA SER A 17 15.40 -0.16 7.06
C SER A 17 15.90 -1.36 6.26
N SER A 18 15.33 -2.52 6.57
CA SER A 18 15.43 -3.70 5.74
C SER A 18 14.49 -3.47 4.56
N CYS A 19 15.04 -3.05 3.42
CA CYS A 19 14.32 -3.11 2.14
C CYS A 19 14.07 -4.60 1.82
N TYR A 20 12.92 -5.10 2.25
CA TYR A 20 12.42 -6.44 1.98
C TYR A 20 11.41 -6.31 0.83
N SER A 21 11.76 -6.76 -0.37
CA SER A 21 10.81 -6.93 -1.47
C SER A 21 10.15 -8.29 -1.35
N GLY A 22 8.85 -8.30 -1.09
CA GLY A 22 7.98 -9.46 -1.24
C GLY A 22 6.72 -9.04 -2.00
N GLU A 23 6.67 -9.38 -3.28
CA GLU A 23 5.47 -9.25 -4.12
C GLU A 23 4.43 -10.29 -3.67
N ASN A 24 3.18 -9.88 -3.42
CA ASN A 24 2.02 -10.76 -3.54
C ASN A 24 0.77 -9.95 -3.86
N THR A 25 0.33 -10.11 -5.10
CA THR A 25 -0.90 -9.62 -5.70
C THR A 25 -2.11 -10.24 -5.01
N THR A 26 -3.00 -9.43 -4.45
CA THR A 26 -4.36 -9.88 -4.08
C THR A 26 -5.35 -8.76 -4.39
N ARG A 27 -6.19 -8.98 -5.43
CA ARG A 27 -7.33 -8.13 -5.79
C ARG A 27 -8.44 -8.30 -4.76
N PRO A 28 -9.10 -7.24 -4.27
CA PRO A 28 -10.36 -7.38 -3.56
C PRO A 28 -11.54 -7.37 -4.54
N ALA A 29 -12.37 -8.40 -4.45
CA ALA A 29 -13.68 -8.47 -5.10
C ALA A 29 -14.70 -7.67 -4.27
N ILE A 30 -15.43 -6.78 -4.92
CA ILE A 30 -16.53 -6.02 -4.31
C ILE A 30 -17.82 -6.79 -4.61
N THR A 31 -18.49 -7.29 -3.58
CA THR A 31 -19.83 -7.88 -3.67
C THR A 31 -20.87 -6.81 -3.37
N THR A 32 -21.71 -6.50 -4.36
CA THR A 32 -22.90 -5.64 -4.21
C THR A 32 -24.11 -6.48 -3.85
N ALA A 33 -24.67 -6.30 -2.67
CA ALA A 33 -26.02 -6.72 -2.32
C ALA A 33 -26.56 -5.83 -1.21
N ASP A 34 -27.48 -4.93 -1.54
CA ASP A 34 -28.76 -4.82 -0.82
C ASP A 34 -29.71 -3.90 -1.60
N LEU A 35 -30.90 -4.41 -1.95
CA LEU A 35 -31.97 -3.66 -2.61
C LEU A 35 -33.21 -3.78 -1.73
N SER A 36 -33.43 -2.78 -0.87
CA SER A 36 -34.54 -2.72 0.06
C SER A 36 -35.84 -2.23 -0.61
N GLN A 37 -36.76 -3.16 -0.78
CA GLN A 37 -38.21 -3.13 -0.58
C GLN A 37 -38.84 -1.82 -0.02
N ALA A 38 -39.88 -1.30 -0.70
CA ALA A 38 -41.13 -0.81 -0.09
C ALA A 38 -42.11 -0.26 -1.15
N ARG A 39 -43.31 -0.86 -1.24
CA ARG A 39 -44.64 -0.18 -1.24
C ARG A 39 -45.76 -1.14 -1.67
N VAL A 40 -46.66 -1.46 -0.74
CA VAL A 40 -48.01 -1.99 -1.00
C VAL A 40 -48.98 -1.30 -0.03
N PHE A 41 -50.21 -1.09 -0.53
CA PHE A 41 -51.50 -0.79 0.12
C PHE A 41 -51.83 0.67 0.47
N ASN A 42 -52.85 1.22 -0.21
CA ASN A 42 -54.23 1.24 0.32
C ASN A 42 -55.26 1.70 -0.74
N GLU A 43 -56.28 0.87 -0.97
CA GLU A 43 -57.61 1.25 -1.44
C GLU A 43 -58.54 1.23 -0.22
N GLU A 44 -59.43 2.21 -0.09
CA GLU A 44 -60.62 2.05 0.76
C GLU A 44 -61.83 2.76 0.14
N MET A 45 -62.93 2.02 0.18
CA MET A 45 -64.21 2.21 -0.48
C MET A 45 -65.21 2.84 0.51
N VAL A 46 -66.00 3.83 0.12
CA VAL A 46 -67.27 4.14 0.79
C VAL A 46 -68.36 4.35 -0.26
N ARG A 47 -69.41 3.53 -0.15
CA ARG A 47 -70.62 3.55 -0.98
C ARG A 47 -71.78 4.02 -0.09
N GLY A 48 -72.52 5.03 -0.52
CA GLY A 48 -73.81 5.45 0.05
C GLY A 48 -74.81 5.71 -1.08
N ARG A 49 -76.03 5.20 -0.93
CA ARG A 49 -77.05 4.97 -1.98
C ARG A 49 -78.29 5.82 -1.65
N GLY A 50 -78.97 6.40 -2.66
CA GLY A 50 -80.31 6.97 -2.50
C GLY A 50 -80.80 7.88 -3.64
N ASP A 51 -81.54 7.27 -4.57
CA ASP A 51 -82.72 7.71 -5.35
C ASP A 51 -82.76 9.03 -6.18
N THR A 52 -82.92 8.82 -7.50
CA THR A 52 -83.32 9.69 -8.64
C THR A 52 -84.84 10.04 -8.63
N PRO A 53 -85.43 10.85 -9.56
CA PRO A 53 -84.89 11.63 -10.71
C PRO A 53 -85.41 13.09 -10.78
N ASP A 54 -84.84 13.93 -11.65
CA ASP A 54 -85.67 14.70 -12.59
C ASP A 54 -84.83 15.28 -13.74
N ILE A 55 -85.40 15.12 -14.94
CA ILE A 55 -84.84 15.43 -16.25
C ILE A 55 -84.96 16.93 -16.51
N ILE A 56 -83.83 17.63 -16.62
CA ILE A 56 -83.70 18.82 -17.48
C ILE A 56 -82.27 18.84 -18.05
N GLU A 57 -82.11 18.37 -19.27
CA GLU A 57 -81.16 18.95 -20.24
C GLU A 57 -82.04 19.57 -21.34
N PRO A 58 -81.66 20.71 -21.96
CA PRO A 58 -80.30 20.91 -22.47
C PRO A 58 -79.76 22.36 -22.45
N GLU A 59 -78.44 22.54 -22.23
CA GLU A 59 -77.65 23.54 -22.97
C GLU A 59 -76.19 23.06 -23.11
N PRO A 60 -75.61 23.06 -24.34
CA PRO A 60 -74.30 22.50 -24.59
C PRO A 60 -73.21 23.53 -24.33
N THR A 61 -72.53 23.46 -23.19
CA THR A 61 -71.27 24.20 -22.94
C THR A 61 -70.10 23.32 -22.47
N THR A 62 -70.29 22.00 -22.41
CA THR A 62 -69.27 21.03 -21.97
C THR A 62 -68.00 21.01 -22.83
N ALA A 63 -68.04 21.49 -24.07
CA ALA A 63 -66.87 21.50 -24.95
C ALA A 63 -65.77 22.52 -24.58
N VAL A 64 -66.09 23.56 -23.78
CA VAL A 64 -65.10 24.63 -23.45
C VAL A 64 -64.23 24.23 -22.25
N SER A 65 -64.80 23.55 -21.25
CA SER A 65 -64.10 23.12 -20.03
C SER A 65 -63.07 22.00 -20.27
N GLU A 66 -63.36 21.07 -21.19
CA GLU A 66 -62.46 19.95 -21.52
C GLU A 66 -61.21 20.44 -22.27
N MET A 67 -61.36 21.47 -23.13
CA MET A 67 -60.24 22.14 -23.80
C MET A 67 -59.41 22.98 -22.82
N GLU A 68 -60.04 23.69 -21.89
CA GLU A 68 -59.33 24.48 -20.88
C GLU A 68 -58.57 23.60 -19.87
N SER A 69 -59.12 22.44 -19.49
CA SER A 69 -58.44 21.41 -18.71
C SER A 69 -57.21 20.84 -19.46
N THR A 70 -57.37 20.56 -20.76
CA THR A 70 -56.27 20.08 -21.62
C THR A 70 -55.16 21.13 -21.75
N TYR A 71 -55.51 22.41 -21.91
CA TYR A 71 -54.56 23.52 -21.96
C TYR A 71 -53.81 23.69 -20.63
N ASN A 72 -54.52 23.68 -19.50
CA ASN A 72 -53.92 23.77 -18.16
C ASN A 72 -53.01 22.58 -17.84
N TYR A 73 -53.36 21.37 -18.30
CA TYR A 73 -52.50 20.19 -18.20
C TYR A 73 -51.20 20.37 -18.99
N ILE A 74 -51.29 20.85 -20.24
CA ILE A 74 -50.12 21.10 -21.10
C ILE A 74 -49.21 22.16 -20.46
N LEU A 75 -49.77 23.26 -19.96
CA LEU A 75 -48.99 24.30 -19.27
C LEU A 75 -48.32 23.80 -18.00
N SER A 76 -49.03 23.00 -17.19
CA SER A 76 -48.46 22.40 -15.97
C SER A 76 -47.30 21.46 -16.31
N ARG A 77 -47.42 20.69 -17.41
CA ARG A 77 -46.37 19.80 -17.90
C ARG A 77 -45.15 20.58 -18.41
N LEU A 78 -45.37 21.66 -19.15
CA LEU A 78 -44.31 22.56 -19.63
C LEU A 78 -43.57 23.21 -18.45
N ALA A 79 -44.30 23.70 -17.45
CA ALA A 79 -43.70 24.26 -16.24
C ALA A 79 -42.90 23.20 -15.45
N ALA A 80 -43.40 21.96 -15.36
CA ALA A 80 -42.67 20.86 -14.74
C ALA A 80 -41.39 20.50 -15.50
N MET A 81 -41.42 20.51 -16.83
CA MET A 81 -40.23 20.28 -17.67
C MET A 81 -39.21 21.42 -17.52
N ASP A 82 -39.64 22.67 -17.50
CA ASP A 82 -38.76 23.83 -17.33
C ASP A 82 -38.04 23.78 -15.96
N GLN A 83 -38.79 23.46 -14.89
CA GLN A 83 -38.20 23.24 -13.57
C GLN A 83 -37.20 22.07 -13.56
N ALA A 84 -37.50 20.97 -14.28
CA ALA A 84 -36.59 19.83 -14.39
C ALA A 84 -35.30 20.20 -15.14
N ILE A 85 -35.41 20.94 -16.24
CA ILE A 85 -34.27 21.43 -17.02
C ILE A 85 -33.40 22.36 -16.16
N HIS A 86 -34.01 23.28 -15.41
CA HIS A 86 -33.26 24.17 -14.52
C HIS A 86 -32.49 23.39 -13.44
N ARG A 87 -33.13 22.41 -12.78
CA ARG A 87 -32.47 21.55 -11.78
C ARG A 87 -31.31 20.76 -12.40
N LEU A 88 -31.49 20.25 -13.62
CA LEU A 88 -30.45 19.53 -14.33
C LEU A 88 -29.25 20.44 -14.65
N ASN A 89 -29.50 21.65 -15.15
CA ASN A 89 -28.45 22.61 -15.47
C ASN A 89 -27.66 23.01 -14.23
N VAL A 90 -28.34 23.34 -13.13
CA VAL A 90 -27.67 23.64 -11.85
C VAL A 90 -26.85 22.45 -11.36
N GLY A 91 -27.40 21.23 -11.48
CA GLY A 91 -26.68 19.99 -11.17
C GLY A 91 -25.42 19.82 -12.02
N HIS A 92 -25.52 20.04 -13.33
CA HIS A 92 -24.41 19.94 -14.27
C HIS A 92 -23.29 20.93 -13.93
N TYR A 93 -23.61 22.21 -13.75
CA TYR A 93 -22.62 23.23 -13.35
C TYR A 93 -21.96 22.89 -12.01
N THR A 94 -22.73 22.37 -11.05
CA THR A 94 -22.19 21.96 -9.76
C THR A 94 -21.19 20.82 -9.93
N LEU A 95 -21.52 19.82 -10.75
CA LEU A 95 -20.63 18.70 -11.03
C LEU A 95 -19.36 19.16 -11.75
N ASP A 96 -19.45 20.05 -12.72
CA ASP A 96 -18.28 20.58 -13.45
C ASP A 96 -17.29 21.26 -12.49
N ILE A 97 -17.78 22.05 -11.53
CA ILE A 97 -16.93 22.67 -10.50
C ILE A 97 -16.27 21.59 -9.64
N LYS A 98 -17.01 20.55 -9.24
CA LYS A 98 -16.46 19.45 -8.43
C LYS A 98 -15.42 18.63 -9.18
N VAL A 99 -15.62 18.37 -10.47
CA VAL A 99 -14.64 17.72 -11.34
C VAL A 99 -13.38 18.58 -11.43
N THR A 100 -13.51 19.87 -11.67
CA THR A 100 -12.36 20.79 -11.73
C THR A 100 -11.58 20.84 -10.42
N GLN A 101 -12.29 20.90 -9.27
CA GLN A 101 -11.67 20.84 -7.94
C GLN A 101 -10.96 19.51 -7.67
N LEU A 102 -11.54 18.40 -8.15
CA LEU A 102 -10.94 17.08 -8.01
C LEU A 102 -9.68 16.95 -8.86
N LEU A 103 -9.70 17.44 -10.10
CA LEU A 103 -8.55 17.44 -11.00
C LEU A 103 -7.38 18.25 -10.41
N GLU A 104 -7.64 19.41 -9.82
CA GLU A 104 -6.59 20.20 -9.15
C GLU A 104 -5.96 19.44 -7.97
N ARG A 105 -6.80 18.76 -7.16
CA ARG A 105 -6.30 17.94 -6.05
C ARG A 105 -5.51 16.73 -6.53
N MET A 106 -5.95 16.08 -7.62
CA MET A 106 -5.23 14.97 -8.24
C MET A 106 -3.86 15.42 -8.74
N SER A 107 -3.79 16.55 -9.45
CA SER A 107 -2.52 17.12 -9.93
C SER A 107 -1.53 17.39 -8.77
N ARG A 108 -2.02 17.94 -7.64
CA ARG A 108 -1.18 18.16 -6.45
C ARG A 108 -0.69 16.84 -5.85
N LEU A 109 -1.49 15.77 -5.89
CA LEU A 109 -1.08 14.45 -5.41
C LEU A 109 -0.05 13.81 -6.34
N GLU A 110 -0.23 13.92 -7.66
CA GLU A 110 0.73 13.41 -8.66
C GLU A 110 2.10 14.06 -8.50
N ASN A 111 2.16 15.38 -8.31
CA ASN A 111 3.43 16.07 -8.07
C ASN A 111 4.12 15.58 -6.79
N ARG A 112 3.37 15.46 -5.69
CA ARG A 112 3.91 14.94 -4.42
C ARG A 112 4.35 13.49 -4.55
N LEU A 113 3.65 12.69 -5.34
CA LEU A 113 4.02 11.32 -5.61
C LEU A 113 5.36 11.28 -6.35
N GLY A 114 5.53 12.11 -7.38
CA GLY A 114 6.82 12.29 -8.08
C GLY A 114 7.95 12.68 -7.12
N ASP A 115 7.74 13.70 -6.29
CA ASP A 115 8.74 14.12 -5.29
C ASP A 115 9.11 12.97 -4.33
N THR A 116 8.12 12.16 -3.91
CA THR A 116 8.39 11.01 -3.04
C THR A 116 9.11 9.88 -3.76
N GLU A 117 8.80 9.62 -5.03
CA GLU A 117 9.48 8.62 -5.84
C GLU A 117 10.95 9.00 -6.05
N ASP A 118 11.22 10.27 -6.35
CA ASP A 118 12.58 10.80 -6.49
C ASP A 118 13.36 10.70 -5.17
N ALA A 119 12.73 11.06 -4.04
CA ALA A 119 13.33 10.90 -2.73
C ALA A 119 13.64 9.42 -2.41
N ILE A 120 12.77 8.49 -2.79
CA ILE A 120 12.98 7.05 -2.62
C ILE A 120 14.18 6.58 -3.46
N GLN A 121 14.26 6.99 -4.73
CA GLN A 121 15.39 6.65 -5.60
C GLN A 121 16.70 7.19 -5.05
N GLN A 122 16.69 8.43 -4.56
CA GLN A 122 17.85 9.05 -3.94
C GLN A 122 18.28 8.29 -2.67
N VAL A 123 17.36 7.98 -1.76
CA VAL A 123 17.66 7.19 -0.56
C VAL A 123 18.18 5.80 -0.93
N SER A 124 17.62 5.15 -1.94
CA SER A 124 18.11 3.86 -2.44
C SER A 124 19.57 3.93 -2.90
N SER A 125 19.93 4.99 -3.63
CA SER A 125 21.32 5.23 -4.06
C SER A 125 22.26 5.44 -2.87
N TYR A 126 21.85 6.25 -1.88
CA TYR A 126 22.63 6.48 -0.66
C TYR A 126 22.77 5.19 0.16
N CYS A 127 21.72 4.38 0.28
CA CYS A 127 21.79 3.09 0.96
C CYS A 127 22.77 2.14 0.27
N LYS A 128 22.84 2.14 -1.06
CA LYS A 128 23.79 1.31 -1.82
C LYS A 128 25.23 1.73 -1.55
N ASP A 129 25.52 3.01 -1.52
CA ASP A 129 26.88 3.51 -1.27
C ASP A 129 27.27 3.39 0.20
N ASN A 130 26.35 3.68 1.12
CA ASN A 130 26.55 3.43 2.55
C ASN A 130 26.84 1.94 2.82
N ARG A 131 26.14 1.03 2.15
CA ARG A 131 26.41 -0.41 2.26
C ARG A 131 27.82 -0.79 1.81
N LYS A 132 28.35 -0.13 0.77
CA LYS A 132 29.74 -0.32 0.32
C LYS A 132 30.74 0.23 1.32
N GLU A 133 30.54 1.44 1.83
CA GLU A 133 31.46 2.06 2.80
C GLU A 133 31.47 1.32 4.14
N ILE A 134 30.30 0.90 4.62
CA ILE A 134 30.20 0.02 5.79
C ILE A 134 30.99 -1.26 5.54
N GLY A 135 30.82 -1.90 4.37
CA GLY A 135 31.57 -3.11 4.02
C GLY A 135 33.10 -2.91 3.99
N ARG A 136 33.58 -1.77 3.49
CA ARG A 136 35.00 -1.40 3.52
C ARG A 136 35.52 -1.22 4.96
N LEU A 137 34.76 -0.52 5.80
CA LEU A 137 35.10 -0.31 7.20
C LEU A 137 35.09 -1.62 8.00
N GLU A 138 34.07 -2.45 7.82
CA GLU A 138 34.00 -3.79 8.41
C GLU A 138 35.19 -4.64 8.00
N GLY A 139 35.60 -4.55 6.73
CA GLY A 139 36.78 -5.24 6.21
C GLY A 139 38.04 -4.95 7.00
N CYS A 140 38.26 -3.69 7.38
CA CYS A 140 39.45 -3.28 8.12
C CYS A 140 39.33 -3.43 9.64
N GLN A 141 38.14 -3.25 10.21
CA GLN A 141 37.94 -3.37 11.66
C GLN A 141 37.77 -4.82 12.13
N LYS A 142 36.96 -5.62 11.43
CA LYS A 142 36.68 -7.02 11.80
C LYS A 142 37.61 -7.99 11.10
N GLY A 143 38.22 -7.58 9.99
CA GLY A 143 39.13 -8.40 9.20
C GLY A 143 40.60 -8.24 9.57
N ARG A 144 41.47 -8.69 8.67
CA ARG A 144 42.92 -8.59 8.78
C ARG A 144 43.44 -7.52 7.83
N LYS A 145 44.12 -6.50 8.36
CA LYS A 145 44.82 -5.49 7.57
C LYS A 145 46.25 -5.94 7.27
N ILE A 146 46.60 -5.96 5.98
CA ILE A 146 47.94 -6.28 5.49
C ILE A 146 48.35 -5.15 4.55
N GLY A 147 49.27 -4.30 5.01
CA GLY A 147 49.63 -3.07 4.30
C GLY A 147 48.41 -2.14 4.13
N TYR A 148 48.05 -1.87 2.88
CA TYR A 148 46.91 -1.02 2.51
C TYR A 148 45.62 -1.81 2.20
N LYS A 149 45.68 -3.15 2.21
CA LYS A 149 44.52 -4.01 1.92
C LYS A 149 43.94 -4.56 3.22
N CYS A 150 42.62 -4.71 3.24
CA CYS A 150 41.89 -5.33 4.33
C CYS A 150 41.16 -6.57 3.81
N PHE A 151 41.30 -7.68 4.52
CA PHE A 151 40.72 -8.97 4.16
C PHE A 151 39.70 -9.39 5.21
N LEU A 152 38.49 -9.71 4.78
CA LEU A 152 37.43 -10.22 5.64
C LEU A 152 36.98 -11.57 5.14
N ALA A 153 36.98 -12.56 6.03
CA ALA A 153 36.49 -13.89 5.73
C ALA A 153 35.09 -14.06 6.35
N TYR A 154 34.10 -14.32 5.49
CA TYR A 154 32.75 -14.64 5.93
C TYR A 154 32.67 -16.08 6.43
N ARG A 155 31.79 -16.33 7.41
CA ARG A 155 31.53 -17.68 7.95
C ARG A 155 30.51 -18.48 7.12
N ALA A 156 30.00 -17.88 6.04
CA ALA A 156 29.10 -18.51 5.09
C ALA A 156 29.88 -19.15 3.94
N TYR A 157 29.43 -20.33 3.49
CA TYR A 157 30.01 -21.05 2.37
C TYR A 157 29.08 -20.87 1.19
N GLU A 158 29.61 -20.35 0.10
CA GLU A 158 28.83 -19.97 -1.07
C GLU A 158 29.61 -20.28 -2.34
N ASN A 159 28.87 -20.36 -3.45
CA ASN A 159 29.45 -20.54 -4.76
C ASN A 159 30.27 -19.30 -5.14
N TYR A 160 31.23 -19.47 -6.05
CA TYR A 160 32.13 -18.38 -6.44
C TYR A 160 31.38 -17.14 -6.95
N THR A 161 30.33 -17.34 -7.74
CA THR A 161 29.48 -16.27 -8.28
C THR A 161 28.84 -15.45 -7.17
N ASP A 162 28.22 -16.13 -6.22
CA ASP A 162 27.43 -15.53 -5.15
C ASP A 162 28.36 -14.84 -4.13
N ALA A 163 29.48 -15.49 -3.81
CA ALA A 163 30.53 -14.93 -2.96
C ALA A 163 31.14 -13.65 -3.57
N SER A 164 31.42 -13.67 -4.88
CA SER A 164 31.96 -12.52 -5.60
C SER A 164 30.97 -11.35 -5.59
N GLN A 165 29.70 -11.63 -5.88
CA GLN A 165 28.64 -10.62 -5.84
C GLN A 165 28.50 -10.01 -4.43
N LYS A 166 28.46 -10.83 -3.37
CA LYS A 166 28.36 -10.33 -1.99
C LYS A 166 29.55 -9.47 -1.58
N CYS A 167 30.76 -9.80 -2.04
CA CYS A 167 31.93 -8.96 -1.82
C CYS A 167 31.77 -7.61 -2.54
N GLN A 168 31.24 -7.62 -3.76
CA GLN A 168 31.06 -6.41 -4.57
C GLN A 168 29.96 -5.49 -4.04
N GLU A 169 28.85 -6.05 -3.54
CA GLU A 169 27.77 -5.30 -2.88
C GLU A 169 28.25 -4.55 -1.63
N ARG A 170 29.31 -5.06 -0.99
CA ARG A 170 29.95 -4.48 0.19
C ARG A 170 31.17 -3.62 -0.16
N GLY A 171 31.33 -3.22 -1.42
CA GLY A 171 32.40 -2.32 -1.86
C GLY A 171 33.79 -2.95 -1.90
N GLY A 172 33.86 -4.29 -1.89
CA GLY A 172 35.07 -5.08 -1.97
C GLY A 172 35.12 -5.97 -3.21
N ARG A 173 36.04 -6.92 -3.21
CA ARG A 173 36.18 -7.97 -4.22
C ARG A 173 36.72 -9.23 -3.57
N MET A 174 36.59 -10.37 -4.25
CA MET A 174 37.23 -11.60 -3.80
C MET A 174 38.72 -11.38 -3.53
N ALA A 175 39.21 -11.99 -2.46
CA ALA A 175 40.60 -11.84 -2.05
C ALA A 175 41.53 -12.38 -3.15
N MET A 176 42.37 -11.50 -3.70
CA MET A 176 43.39 -11.82 -4.69
C MET A 176 44.77 -11.50 -4.09
N PRO A 177 45.34 -12.42 -3.30
CA PRO A 177 46.68 -12.26 -2.72
C PRO A 177 47.72 -12.27 -3.84
N ARG A 178 48.65 -11.31 -3.81
CA ARG A 178 49.77 -11.21 -4.77
C ARG A 178 51.11 -11.55 -4.15
N ASP A 179 51.25 -11.31 -2.86
CA ASP A 179 52.50 -11.51 -2.12
C ASP A 179 52.43 -12.72 -1.20
N ARG A 180 53.59 -13.35 -0.94
CA ARG A 180 53.70 -14.47 0.02
C ARG A 180 53.16 -14.10 1.40
N LYS A 181 53.41 -12.88 1.86
CA LYS A 181 52.89 -12.37 3.15
C LYS A 181 51.36 -12.26 3.17
N GLU A 182 50.74 -11.87 2.05
CA GLU A 182 49.28 -11.82 1.92
C GLU A 182 48.69 -13.23 1.92
N GLN A 183 49.33 -14.16 1.21
CA GLN A 183 48.93 -15.56 1.13
C GLN A 183 48.98 -16.26 2.50
N GLU A 184 50.07 -16.07 3.25
CA GLU A 184 50.26 -16.68 4.57
C GLU A 184 49.20 -16.20 5.57
N ALA A 185 48.95 -14.89 5.64
CA ALA A 185 47.97 -14.33 6.56
C ALA A 185 46.52 -14.74 6.18
N LEU A 186 46.24 -14.89 4.89
CA LEU A 186 44.93 -15.37 4.43
C LEU A 186 44.73 -16.84 4.77
N ALA A 187 45.77 -17.67 4.59
CA ALA A 187 45.74 -19.08 4.97
C ALA A 187 45.50 -19.27 6.48
N GLU A 188 46.17 -18.49 7.33
CA GLU A 188 45.98 -18.49 8.78
C GLU A 188 44.53 -18.13 9.18
N CYS A 189 43.93 -17.14 8.50
CA CYS A 189 42.52 -16.81 8.71
C CYS A 189 41.60 -17.98 8.35
N PHE A 190 41.87 -18.68 7.23
CA PHE A 190 41.05 -19.82 6.80
C PHE A 190 41.20 -21.04 7.73
N THR A 191 42.40 -21.38 8.16
CA THR A 191 42.62 -22.52 9.07
C THR A 191 41.90 -22.30 10.39
N THR A 192 41.96 -21.09 10.94
CA THR A 192 41.27 -20.72 12.18
C THR A 192 39.75 -20.85 12.05
N LEU A 193 39.16 -20.40 10.93
CA LEU A 193 37.72 -20.51 10.67
C LEU A 193 37.26 -21.96 10.56
N ILE A 194 38.02 -22.79 9.84
CA ILE A 194 37.71 -24.22 9.67
C ILE A 194 37.82 -24.94 11.02
N GLN A 195 38.89 -24.71 11.79
CA GLN A 195 39.07 -25.30 13.12
C GLN A 195 37.94 -24.92 14.07
N HIS A 196 37.53 -23.65 14.09
CA HIS A 196 36.39 -23.21 14.88
C HIS A 196 35.10 -23.94 14.47
N LYS A 197 34.83 -24.08 13.16
CA LYS A 197 33.64 -24.79 12.66
C LYS A 197 33.64 -26.25 13.09
N ILE A 198 34.76 -26.95 12.92
CA ILE A 198 34.92 -28.35 13.35
C ILE A 198 34.67 -28.47 14.86
N ALA A 199 35.30 -27.62 15.67
CA ALA A 199 35.12 -27.63 17.11
C ALA A 199 33.66 -27.38 17.51
N THR A 200 32.96 -26.44 16.87
CA THR A 200 31.54 -26.20 17.13
C THR A 200 30.66 -27.38 16.73
N HIS A 201 30.95 -28.03 15.61
CA HIS A 201 30.23 -29.21 15.16
C HIS A 201 30.42 -30.39 16.12
N LEU A 202 31.66 -30.64 16.57
CA LEU A 202 31.96 -31.70 17.55
C LEU A 202 31.30 -31.44 18.91
N ARG A 203 31.25 -30.18 19.36
CA ARG A 203 30.52 -29.82 20.59
C ARG A 203 29.02 -30.05 20.44
N LYS A 204 28.46 -29.75 19.27
CA LYS A 204 27.03 -29.98 18.98
C LYS A 204 26.71 -31.47 18.99
N THR A 205 27.49 -32.29 18.29
CA THR A 205 27.27 -33.74 18.23
C THR A 205 27.53 -34.44 19.57
N LYS A 206 28.43 -33.92 20.41
CA LYS A 206 28.61 -34.40 21.79
C LYS A 206 27.37 -34.12 22.64
N ARG A 207 26.82 -32.90 22.56
CA ARG A 207 25.57 -32.52 23.27
C ARG A 207 24.35 -33.29 22.79
N GLU A 208 24.27 -33.60 21.49
CA GLU A 208 23.20 -34.43 20.92
C GLU A 208 23.30 -35.86 21.46
N ARG A 209 24.50 -36.46 21.48
CA ARG A 209 24.74 -37.79 22.10
C ARG A 209 24.42 -37.83 23.60
N GLU A 210 24.81 -36.80 24.35
CA GLU A 210 24.50 -36.69 25.79
C GLU A 210 22.98 -36.53 26.05
N ARG A 211 22.21 -35.94 25.12
CA ARG A 211 20.74 -35.87 25.21
C ARG A 211 20.05 -37.16 24.81
N GLU A 212 20.64 -37.94 23.92
CA GLU A 212 20.13 -39.23 23.46
C GLU A 212 20.44 -40.39 24.43
N GLY A 213 21.08 -40.11 25.56
CA GLY A 213 21.28 -41.08 26.65
C GLY A 213 22.41 -42.10 26.41
N PHE A 214 23.36 -41.77 25.54
CA PHE A 214 24.61 -42.52 25.36
C PHE A 214 25.73 -42.01 26.26
#